data_AF-A0A2D5Z349-F1
#
_entry.id   AF-A0A2D5Z349-F1
#
_cell.length_a   1.000
_cell.length_b   1.000
_cell.length_c   1.000
_cell.angle_alpha   90.00
_cell.angle_beta   90.00
_cell.angle_gamma   90.00
#
_symmetry.space_group_name_H-M   'P 1'
#
loop_
_entity.id
_entity.type
_entity.pdbx_description
1 polymer ?
#
loop_
_entity_poly.entity_id
_entity_poly.type
_entity_poly.pdbx_seq_one_letter_code
_entity_poly.pdbx_strand_id
1 'polypeptide(L)'
;MSGGSGCSYVGKVVDGVRGDDFESDISIERTPVDAEAVGETPEDLARKTEQWASGVDQSESRRRRPRKRTGESEAAPEPQAVVESADETETLPEVLPPQAGSAHAISSTRLERDRKTLVHELAEVIRDGADDPFVRAVDLAALRPLGEIGSMSLRDLSPRQRERVRRYRQLVVALRQDVLEPDATFGRASVVSRLDGLFEDEPIRISRVELVSRVESFGVYEPFERYEYVAGREIPMIVYVELDQFKVVRTTDDRYEVKLTQEIELYTDSDGVMVWRQPTEQVVDRCFNHRRDFFIRQLIRLPNVLNVGKYLLKIRVTDLHGGSVQERTIPIVLVADQRVVSDRRR
;
A
#
# COMPACT_ATOMS: atom_id res chain seq x y z
N MET A 1 -2.89 7.61 27.16
CA MET A 1 -4.24 7.28 26.65
C MET A 1 -4.31 7.79 25.22
N SER A 2 -3.98 6.96 24.25
CA SER A 2 -4.00 7.29 22.83
C SER A 2 -5.05 6.39 22.17
N GLY A 3 -6.23 6.95 21.92
CA GLY A 3 -7.32 6.26 21.25
C GLY A 3 -7.03 6.12 19.76
N GLY A 4 -6.97 4.88 19.28
CA GLY A 4 -6.98 4.58 17.85
C GLY A 4 -8.36 4.90 17.29
N SER A 5 -8.41 5.86 16.36
CA SER A 5 -9.62 6.19 15.63
C SER A 5 -9.78 5.18 14.49
N GLY A 6 -10.70 4.23 14.66
CA GLY A 6 -11.10 3.28 13.63
C GLY A 6 -11.93 4.01 12.57
N CYS A 7 -11.39 4.09 11.35
CA CYS A 7 -12.13 4.55 10.19
C CYS A 7 -13.11 3.45 9.78
N SER A 8 -14.41 3.65 10.04
CA SER A 8 -15.45 2.68 9.68
C SER A 8 -15.72 2.72 8.17
N TYR A 9 -15.82 1.54 7.58
CA TYR A 9 -16.07 1.31 6.17
C TYR A 9 -17.59 1.36 5.92
N VAL A 10 -18.08 2.44 5.29
CA VAL A 10 -19.46 2.50 4.78
C VAL A 10 -19.41 2.89 3.31
N GLY A 11 -19.32 1.88 2.44
CA GLY A 11 -19.57 2.06 1.02
C GLY A 11 -21.05 2.37 0.83
N LYS A 12 -21.39 3.64 0.61
CA LYS A 12 -22.72 4.03 0.13
C LYS A 12 -22.73 3.93 -1.39
N VAL A 13 -23.59 3.05 -1.91
CA VAL A 13 -24.08 3.12 -3.29
C VAL A 13 -24.86 4.43 -3.41
N VAL A 14 -24.44 5.32 -4.30
CA VAL A 14 -25.16 6.55 -4.61
C VAL A 14 -25.91 6.33 -5.91
N ASP A 15 -27.23 6.15 -5.80
CA ASP A 15 -28.15 6.26 -6.93
C ASP A 15 -28.46 7.74 -7.21
N GLY A 16 -28.37 8.12 -8.48
CA GLY A 16 -29.14 9.21 -9.08
C GLY A 16 -28.48 10.59 -9.13
N VAL A 17 -28.10 11.01 -10.35
CA VAL A 17 -28.23 12.40 -10.78
C VAL A 17 -28.92 12.42 -12.15
N ARG A 18 -30.13 13.00 -12.15
CA ARG A 18 -30.84 13.58 -13.30
C ARG A 18 -30.11 14.85 -13.73
N GLY A 19 -30.03 15.08 -15.04
CA GLY A 19 -29.60 16.33 -15.64
C GLY A 19 -29.84 16.26 -17.15
N ASP A 20 -30.82 17.03 -17.59
CA ASP A 20 -31.41 17.08 -18.93
C ASP A 20 -30.46 17.58 -20.04
N ASP A 21 -30.96 17.44 -21.27
CA ASP A 21 -30.60 18.13 -22.52
C ASP A 21 -29.74 17.33 -23.51
N PHE A 22 -30.42 16.50 -24.33
CA PHE A 22 -30.10 16.38 -25.75
C PHE A 22 -31.33 15.85 -26.52
N GLU A 23 -32.00 16.76 -27.24
CA GLU A 23 -33.00 16.44 -28.27
C GLU A 23 -32.33 15.66 -29.41
N SER A 24 -32.88 14.49 -29.76
CA SER A 24 -32.95 14.06 -31.16
C SER A 24 -33.99 12.95 -31.33
N ASP A 25 -34.89 13.21 -32.26
CA ASP A 25 -36.01 12.37 -32.69
C ASP A 25 -35.60 10.95 -33.08
N ILE A 26 -36.15 9.95 -32.38
CA ILE A 26 -36.42 8.62 -32.95
C ILE A 26 -37.76 8.13 -32.40
N SER A 27 -38.80 8.19 -33.23
CA SER A 27 -40.11 7.58 -32.99
C SER A 27 -40.01 6.06 -33.11
N ILE A 28 -40.31 5.33 -32.04
CA ILE A 28 -40.62 3.89 -32.10
C ILE A 28 -41.93 3.67 -31.34
N GLU A 29 -42.97 3.29 -32.09
CA GLU A 29 -44.25 2.83 -31.56
C GLU A 29 -44.05 1.62 -30.64
N ARG A 30 -44.62 1.69 -29.43
CA ARG A 30 -44.78 0.52 -28.54
C ARG A 30 -46.26 0.27 -28.34
N THR A 31 -46.70 -0.92 -28.76
CA THR A 31 -47.97 -1.53 -28.40
C THR A 31 -47.97 -1.94 -26.92
N PRO A 32 -49.11 -1.86 -26.22
CA PRO A 32 -49.22 -2.29 -24.83
C PRO A 32 -49.38 -3.82 -24.75
N VAL A 33 -48.67 -4.43 -23.80
CA VAL A 33 -48.92 -5.81 -23.35
C VAL A 33 -49.38 -5.73 -21.91
N ASP A 34 -50.55 -6.30 -21.65
CA ASP A 34 -51.22 -6.37 -20.37
C ASP A 34 -50.39 -7.13 -19.32
N ALA A 35 -50.32 -6.57 -18.11
CA ALA A 35 -49.74 -7.24 -16.94
C ALA A 35 -50.74 -7.17 -15.77
N GLU A 36 -51.45 -8.27 -15.55
CA GLU A 36 -52.19 -8.53 -14.31
C GLU A 36 -51.28 -9.16 -13.24
N ALA A 37 -51.24 -8.48 -12.08
CA ALA A 37 -51.19 -8.95 -10.70
C ALA A 37 -50.28 -10.13 -10.27
N VAL A 38 -49.40 -9.88 -9.28
CA VAL A 38 -49.57 -10.33 -7.88
C VAL A 38 -48.87 -9.32 -6.95
N GLY A 39 -49.60 -8.79 -5.97
CA GLY A 39 -49.12 -7.76 -5.05
C GLY A 39 -48.42 -8.33 -3.82
N GLU A 40 -47.21 -7.85 -3.57
CA GLU A 40 -46.66 -7.72 -2.22
C GLU A 40 -46.63 -6.22 -1.89
N THR A 41 -47.19 -5.83 -0.75
CA THR A 41 -47.25 -4.42 -0.39
C THR A 41 -45.89 -3.96 0.17
N PRO A 42 -45.49 -2.71 -0.04
CA PRO A 42 -44.26 -2.16 0.55
C PRO A 42 -44.21 -2.27 2.09
N GLU A 43 -45.36 -2.39 2.76
CA GLU A 43 -45.44 -2.60 4.22
C GLU A 43 -45.04 -4.02 4.64
N ASP A 44 -45.25 -5.03 3.80
CA ASP A 44 -44.85 -6.42 4.06
C ASP A 44 -43.32 -6.59 3.99
N LEU A 45 -42.67 -5.82 3.11
CA LEU A 45 -41.21 -5.77 3.01
C LEU A 45 -40.57 -5.03 4.20
N ALA A 46 -41.25 -4.01 4.75
CA ALA A 46 -40.75 -3.26 5.91
C ALA A 46 -40.83 -4.06 7.23
N ARG A 47 -41.85 -4.91 7.42
CA ARG A 47 -41.94 -5.78 8.61
C ARG A 47 -40.89 -6.90 8.62
N LYS A 48 -40.46 -7.38 7.46
CA LYS A 48 -39.42 -8.42 7.36
C LYS A 48 -38.03 -7.89 7.74
N THR A 49 -37.74 -6.62 7.48
CA THR A 49 -36.47 -5.98 7.85
C THR A 49 -36.37 -5.63 9.34
N GLU A 50 -37.47 -5.29 10.02
CA GLU A 50 -37.45 -5.03 11.47
C GLU A 50 -37.32 -6.31 12.31
N GLN A 51 -37.76 -7.46 11.79
CA GLN A 51 -37.70 -8.73 12.52
C GLN A 51 -36.30 -9.37 12.55
N TRP A 52 -35.38 -8.96 11.67
CA TRP A 52 -33.96 -9.39 11.68
C TRP A 52 -33.07 -8.47 12.55
N ALA A 53 -33.53 -7.27 12.90
CA ALA A 53 -32.73 -6.28 13.65
C ALA A 53 -32.80 -6.44 15.19
N SER A 54 -33.67 -7.31 15.72
CA SER A 54 -33.88 -7.49 17.17
C SER A 54 -33.21 -8.73 17.78
N GLY A 55 -32.41 -9.46 17.00
CA GLY A 55 -31.81 -10.74 17.41
C GLY A 55 -30.41 -10.69 18.04
N VAL A 56 -29.84 -9.52 18.33
CA VAL A 56 -28.47 -9.41 18.88
C VAL A 56 -28.42 -8.42 20.04
N ASP A 57 -28.92 -8.82 21.21
CA ASP A 57 -28.33 -8.41 22.49
C ASP A 57 -28.87 -9.29 23.63
N GLN A 58 -28.05 -10.23 24.09
CA GLN A 58 -28.03 -10.75 25.47
C GLN A 58 -26.95 -11.84 25.62
N SER A 59 -25.71 -11.43 25.91
CA SER A 59 -24.85 -12.17 26.83
C SER A 59 -23.81 -11.24 27.46
N GLU A 60 -24.32 -10.59 28.51
CA GLU A 60 -23.64 -10.10 29.68
C GLU A 60 -22.27 -10.73 30.03
N SER A 61 -21.30 -9.82 30.16
CA SER A 61 -20.58 -9.53 31.40
C SER A 61 -19.97 -10.71 32.21
N ARG A 62 -18.67 -10.94 31.98
CA ARG A 62 -17.77 -11.46 33.03
C ARG A 62 -16.49 -10.63 33.12
N ARG A 63 -16.60 -9.57 33.93
CA ARG A 63 -15.47 -8.79 34.47
C ARG A 63 -14.54 -9.70 35.28
N ARG A 64 -13.33 -9.97 34.79
CA ARG A 64 -12.24 -10.52 35.61
C ARG A 64 -11.41 -9.38 36.21
N ARG A 65 -11.49 -9.26 37.53
CA ARG A 65 -10.65 -8.41 38.38
C ARG A 65 -9.17 -8.87 38.29
N PRO A 66 -8.17 -7.97 38.27
CA PRO A 66 -6.80 -8.36 38.56
C PRO A 66 -6.61 -8.49 40.08
N ARG A 67 -6.08 -9.65 40.50
CA ARG A 67 -5.65 -9.94 41.88
C ARG A 67 -4.39 -9.12 42.19
N LYS A 68 -4.42 -8.40 43.32
CA LYS A 68 -3.25 -7.93 44.07
C LYS A 68 -2.35 -9.11 44.44
N ARG A 69 -1.05 -8.99 44.19
CA ARG A 69 0.00 -9.79 44.82
C ARG A 69 1.01 -8.81 45.44
N THR A 70 0.87 -8.62 46.75
CA THR A 70 1.98 -8.56 47.72
C THR A 70 2.94 -9.71 47.42
N GLY A 71 4.26 -9.63 47.47
CA GLY A 71 5.20 -8.67 48.00
C GLY A 71 6.39 -9.54 48.39
N GLU A 72 7.57 -9.30 47.84
CA GLU A 72 8.82 -9.81 48.40
C GLU A 72 9.95 -8.92 47.88
N SER A 73 10.45 -8.16 48.85
CA SER A 73 11.58 -7.25 48.84
C SER A 73 12.80 -8.08 49.21
N GLU A 74 13.78 -8.19 48.34
CA GLU A 74 15.09 -8.73 48.71
C GLU A 74 16.20 -7.79 48.25
N ALA A 75 17.14 -7.60 49.18
CA ALA A 75 17.93 -6.40 49.39
C ALA A 75 19.13 -6.29 48.44
N ALA A 76 19.48 -5.03 48.14
CA ALA A 76 20.80 -4.63 47.69
C ALA A 76 21.81 -4.79 48.84
N PRO A 77 23.08 -5.15 48.56
CA PRO A 77 24.18 -4.85 49.45
C PRO A 77 24.96 -3.63 48.95
N GLU A 78 25.09 -2.67 49.87
CA GLU A 78 26.01 -1.53 49.84
C GLU A 78 27.49 -1.97 49.97
N PRO A 79 28.44 -1.06 49.64
CA PRO A 79 29.82 -1.39 49.31
C PRO A 79 30.70 -1.55 50.54
N GLN A 80 31.60 -2.54 50.51
CA GLN A 80 32.67 -2.67 51.51
C GLN A 80 33.92 -1.92 51.04
N ALA A 81 34.29 -0.93 51.85
CA ALA A 81 35.61 -0.32 51.87
C ALA A 81 36.63 -1.28 52.48
N VAL A 82 37.77 -1.46 51.81
CA VAL A 82 39.00 -1.98 52.41
C VAL A 82 40.11 -0.96 52.16
N VAL A 83 40.70 -0.53 53.28
CA VAL A 83 41.88 0.31 53.42
C VAL A 83 43.10 -0.62 53.61
N GLU A 84 44.31 -0.07 53.37
CA GLU A 84 45.66 -0.62 53.61
C GLU A 84 46.30 -1.41 52.46
N SER A 85 47.56 -1.24 52.08
CA SER A 85 48.63 -0.21 52.23
C SER A 85 49.87 -0.76 51.49
N ALA A 86 50.97 0.02 51.45
CA ALA A 86 52.27 -0.20 50.78
C ALA A 86 52.32 0.34 49.34
N ASP A 87 52.93 1.49 49.07
CA ASP A 87 54.34 1.86 49.27
C ASP A 87 55.27 1.03 48.37
N GLU A 88 55.38 1.45 47.11
CA GLU A 88 56.58 1.22 46.31
C GLU A 88 56.77 2.40 45.35
N THR A 89 57.81 3.16 45.64
CA THR A 89 58.23 4.37 44.95
C THR A 89 58.96 3.96 43.67
N GLU A 90 58.24 3.84 42.55
CA GLU A 90 58.86 3.64 41.23
C GLU A 90 58.98 4.98 40.51
N THR A 91 60.22 5.49 40.47
CA THR A 91 60.62 6.72 39.80
C THR A 91 60.37 6.62 38.30
N LEU A 92 59.35 7.33 37.82
CA LEU A 92 59.13 7.59 36.39
C LEU A 92 60.25 8.49 35.85
N PRO A 93 60.87 8.15 34.70
CA PRO A 93 61.79 9.07 34.03
C PRO A 93 61.04 10.31 33.57
N GLU A 94 61.65 11.47 33.81
CA GLU A 94 61.22 12.79 33.36
C GLU A 94 61.05 12.79 31.82
N VAL A 95 59.83 12.52 31.36
CA VAL A 95 59.45 12.70 29.96
C VAL A 95 59.37 14.20 29.72
N LEU A 96 60.42 14.72 29.10
CA LEU A 96 60.47 16.05 28.49
C LEU A 96 59.12 16.34 27.79
N PRO A 97 58.51 17.52 27.99
CA PRO A 97 57.28 17.88 27.29
C PRO A 97 57.51 17.64 25.80
N PRO A 98 56.57 16.97 25.10
CA PRO A 98 56.70 16.81 23.66
C PRO A 98 56.86 18.21 23.10
N GLN A 99 58.03 18.47 22.52
CA GLN A 99 58.23 19.69 21.75
C GLN A 99 57.05 19.77 20.81
N ALA A 100 56.35 20.91 20.85
CA ALA A 100 55.26 21.25 19.97
C ALA A 100 55.78 21.30 18.54
N GLY A 101 56.07 20.12 17.98
CA GLY A 101 56.25 19.88 16.57
C GLY A 101 54.88 20.08 15.98
N SER A 102 54.61 21.33 15.60
CA SER A 102 53.73 21.72 14.51
C SER A 102 52.70 20.65 14.18
N ALA A 103 51.66 20.53 15.02
CA ALA A 103 50.40 20.02 14.54
C ALA A 103 50.01 21.00 13.43
N HIS A 104 50.32 20.63 12.19
CA HIS A 104 49.95 21.40 11.02
C HIS A 104 48.46 21.65 11.16
N ALA A 105 48.09 22.91 11.43
CA ALA A 105 46.74 23.37 11.25
C ALA A 105 46.42 23.09 9.79
N ILE A 106 45.76 21.96 9.53
CA ILE A 106 45.19 21.67 8.23
C ILE A 106 44.18 22.78 8.05
N SER A 107 44.57 23.83 7.33
CA SER A 107 43.68 24.94 7.02
C SER A 107 42.43 24.33 6.41
N SER A 108 41.26 24.73 6.89
CA SER A 108 39.95 24.30 6.37
C SER A 108 39.88 24.39 4.84
N THR A 109 40.63 25.32 4.25
CA THR A 109 40.79 25.46 2.80
C THR A 109 41.50 24.28 2.10
N ARG A 110 42.47 23.64 2.76
CA ARG A 110 43.15 22.43 2.25
C ARG A 110 42.23 21.22 2.34
N LEU A 111 41.56 21.05 3.47
CA LEU A 111 40.57 19.97 3.67
C LEU A 111 39.41 20.07 2.64
N GLU A 112 38.94 21.27 2.35
CA GLU A 112 37.90 21.53 1.35
C GLU A 112 38.37 21.25 -0.09
N ARG A 113 39.64 21.55 -0.42
CA ARG A 113 40.21 21.18 -1.72
C ARG A 113 40.35 19.67 -1.85
N ASP A 114 40.90 19.00 -0.85
CA ASP A 114 41.13 17.56 -0.86
C ASP A 114 39.80 16.80 -0.95
N ARG A 115 38.75 17.25 -0.25
CA ARG A 115 37.39 16.71 -0.38
C ARG A 115 36.83 16.86 -1.79
N LYS A 116 37.00 18.04 -2.42
CA LYS A 116 36.50 18.27 -3.78
C LYS A 116 37.22 17.38 -4.80
N THR A 117 38.53 17.19 -4.64
CA THR A 117 39.33 16.30 -5.49
C THR A 117 38.86 14.85 -5.36
N LEU A 118 38.67 14.34 -4.13
CA LEU A 118 38.20 12.98 -3.90
C LEU A 118 36.79 12.73 -4.47
N VAL A 119 35.86 13.67 -4.29
CA VAL A 119 34.51 13.57 -4.88
C VAL A 119 34.58 13.56 -6.40
N HIS A 120 35.50 14.33 -6.99
CA HIS A 120 35.71 14.34 -8.43
C HIS A 120 36.25 12.99 -8.93
N GLU A 121 37.30 12.46 -8.31
CA GLU A 121 37.89 11.15 -8.65
C GLU A 121 36.87 10.02 -8.54
N LEU A 122 36.12 9.96 -7.45
CA LEU A 122 35.08 8.96 -7.26
C LEU A 122 33.98 9.06 -8.32
N ALA A 123 33.61 10.28 -8.71
CA ALA A 123 32.62 10.50 -9.77
C ALA A 123 33.14 10.13 -11.18
N GLU A 124 34.45 10.12 -11.43
CA GLU A 124 35.02 9.58 -12.67
C GLU A 124 34.99 8.05 -12.64
N VAL A 125 35.39 7.42 -11.54
CA VAL A 125 35.36 5.95 -11.38
C VAL A 125 33.95 5.39 -11.60
N ILE A 126 32.93 6.05 -11.05
CA ILE A 126 31.53 5.64 -11.26
C ILE A 126 31.09 5.82 -12.71
N ARG A 127 31.58 6.86 -13.41
CA ARG A 127 31.23 7.08 -14.82
C ARG A 127 31.83 6.01 -15.73
N ASP A 128 33.05 5.57 -15.42
CA ASP A 128 33.78 4.56 -16.20
C ASP A 128 33.42 3.11 -15.81
N GLY A 129 32.65 2.94 -14.73
CA GLY A 129 32.19 1.65 -14.25
C GLY A 129 31.25 0.92 -15.22
N ALA A 130 31.35 -0.41 -15.23
CA ALA A 130 30.51 -1.29 -16.06
C ALA A 130 29.07 -1.47 -15.53
N ASP A 131 28.69 -0.72 -14.49
CA ASP A 131 27.38 -0.84 -13.85
C ASP A 131 26.22 -0.44 -14.76
N ASP A 132 25.01 -0.83 -14.39
CA ASP A 132 23.80 -0.42 -15.07
C ASP A 132 23.71 1.13 -15.17
N PRO A 133 23.34 1.71 -16.33
CA PRO A 133 23.30 3.17 -16.51
C PRO A 133 22.44 3.91 -15.49
N PHE A 134 21.37 3.28 -14.99
CA PHE A 134 20.53 3.88 -13.95
C PHE A 134 21.22 3.88 -12.59
N VAL A 135 21.88 2.79 -12.22
CA VAL A 135 22.67 2.71 -10.97
C VAL A 135 23.75 3.80 -10.94
N ARG A 136 24.53 3.93 -12.03
CA ARG A 136 25.55 4.99 -12.15
C ARG A 136 24.95 6.39 -11.98
N ALA A 137 23.79 6.65 -12.58
CA ALA A 137 23.14 7.95 -12.49
C ALA A 137 22.63 8.27 -11.08
N VAL A 138 22.17 7.26 -10.33
CA VAL A 138 21.78 7.40 -8.92
C VAL A 138 23.00 7.69 -8.04
N ASP A 139 24.10 6.97 -8.22
CA ASP A 139 25.31 7.16 -7.43
C ASP A 139 25.93 8.54 -7.66
N LEU A 140 25.95 9.01 -8.92
CA LEU A 140 26.37 10.37 -9.25
C LEU A 140 25.45 11.43 -8.65
N ALA A 141 24.14 11.18 -8.61
CA ALA A 141 23.18 12.07 -7.97
C ALA A 141 23.39 12.17 -6.46
N ALA A 142 23.79 11.08 -5.80
CA ALA A 142 24.10 11.05 -4.37
C ALA A 142 25.42 11.80 -4.04
N LEU A 143 26.46 11.64 -4.86
CA LEU A 143 27.77 12.26 -4.64
C LEU A 143 27.80 13.76 -4.96
N ARG A 144 27.01 14.22 -5.93
CA ARG A 144 26.97 15.63 -6.36
C ARG A 144 25.55 16.20 -6.28
N PRO A 145 24.94 16.29 -5.09
CA PRO A 145 23.55 16.73 -4.95
C PRO A 145 23.34 18.18 -5.42
N LEU A 146 24.35 19.03 -5.34
CA LEU A 146 24.30 20.44 -5.75
C LEU A 146 24.92 20.73 -7.13
N GLY A 147 25.51 19.74 -7.80
CA GLY A 147 26.18 19.92 -9.12
C GLY A 147 25.36 19.36 -10.27
N GLU A 148 25.56 19.81 -11.51
CA GLU A 148 24.86 19.22 -12.66
C GLU A 148 25.24 17.74 -12.83
N ILE A 149 24.23 16.88 -13.01
CA ILE A 149 24.48 15.51 -13.48
C ILE A 149 24.81 15.67 -14.97
N GLY A 150 26.03 15.30 -15.36
CA GLY A 150 26.48 15.46 -16.74
C GLY A 150 25.49 14.86 -17.72
N SER A 151 25.19 15.58 -18.81
CA SER A 151 24.20 15.16 -19.80
C SER A 151 24.45 13.76 -20.35
N MET A 152 25.71 13.31 -20.41
CA MET A 152 26.10 11.97 -20.84
C MET A 152 25.57 10.85 -19.92
N SER A 153 25.57 11.06 -18.60
CA SER A 153 25.07 10.06 -17.63
C SER A 153 23.55 9.90 -17.66
N LEU A 154 22.82 10.79 -18.33
CA LEU A 154 21.37 10.75 -18.48
C LEU A 154 20.92 10.36 -19.90
N ARG A 155 21.82 10.25 -20.88
CA ARG A 155 21.47 9.98 -22.29
C ARG A 155 20.92 8.57 -22.48
N ASP A 156 21.47 7.60 -21.77
CA ASP A 156 21.09 6.18 -21.90
C ASP A 156 19.86 5.80 -21.07
N LEU A 157 19.26 6.77 -20.36
CA LEU A 157 18.11 6.56 -19.51
C LEU A 157 16.79 6.85 -20.23
N SER A 158 15.81 5.99 -20.02
CA SER A 158 14.42 6.28 -20.41
C SER A 158 13.91 7.57 -19.74
N PRO A 159 12.88 8.24 -20.29
CA PRO A 159 12.26 9.41 -19.65
C PRO A 159 11.86 9.16 -18.20
N ARG A 160 11.32 7.98 -17.87
CA ARG A 160 10.95 7.58 -16.51
C ARG A 160 12.17 7.43 -15.59
N GLN A 161 13.23 6.77 -16.07
CA GLN A 161 14.46 6.62 -15.28
C GLN A 161 15.12 7.98 -14.99
N ARG A 162 15.17 8.89 -15.97
CA ARG A 162 15.68 10.26 -15.77
C ARG A 162 14.90 11.00 -14.70
N GLU A 163 13.59 10.87 -14.73
CA GLU A 163 12.72 11.52 -13.75
C GLU A 163 12.93 10.95 -12.34
N ARG A 164 13.05 9.62 -12.20
CA ARG A 164 13.40 8.98 -10.93
C ARG A 164 14.74 9.47 -10.36
N VAL A 165 15.78 9.60 -11.20
CA VAL A 165 17.08 10.12 -10.79
C VAL A 165 16.97 11.57 -10.33
N ARG A 166 16.18 12.42 -11.01
CA ARG A 166 15.96 13.81 -10.60
C ARG A 166 15.28 13.91 -9.24
N ARG A 167 14.22 13.13 -9.00
CA ARG A 167 13.52 13.14 -7.72
C ARG A 167 14.38 12.56 -6.60
N TYR A 168 15.16 11.51 -6.88
CA TYR A 168 16.13 10.96 -5.92
C TYR A 168 17.14 12.03 -5.50
N ARG A 169 17.67 12.79 -6.47
CA ARG A 169 18.56 13.91 -6.18
C ARG A 169 17.89 14.97 -5.32
N GLN A 170 16.66 15.36 -5.65
CA GLN A 170 15.89 16.35 -4.86
C GLN A 170 15.71 15.88 -3.42
N LEU A 171 15.44 14.59 -3.21
CA LEU A 171 15.40 13.98 -1.89
C LEU A 171 16.74 14.11 -1.15
N VAL A 172 17.87 13.75 -1.78
CA VAL A 172 19.20 13.86 -1.15
C VAL A 172 19.53 15.31 -0.79
N VAL A 173 19.22 16.27 -1.67
CA VAL A 173 19.40 17.71 -1.39
C VAL A 173 18.55 18.14 -0.19
N ALA A 174 17.27 17.77 -0.17
CA ALA A 174 16.35 18.13 0.87
C ALA A 174 16.74 17.53 2.23
N LEU A 175 17.12 16.24 2.27
CA LEU A 175 17.61 15.58 3.48
C LEU A 175 18.89 16.25 4.01
N ARG A 176 19.80 16.66 3.11
CA ARG A 176 21.00 17.38 3.52
C ARG A 176 20.67 18.76 4.11
N GLN A 177 19.71 19.47 3.54
CA GLN A 177 19.27 20.77 4.07
C GLN A 177 18.67 20.60 5.46
N ASP A 178 17.78 19.62 5.65
CA ASP A 178 17.17 19.30 6.94
C ASP A 178 18.23 18.94 8.01
N VAL A 179 19.34 18.30 7.64
CA VAL A 179 20.44 17.97 8.58
C VAL A 179 21.32 19.18 8.93
N LEU A 180 21.43 20.16 8.02
CA LEU A 180 22.25 21.34 8.22
C LEU A 180 21.52 22.45 8.99
N GLU A 181 20.20 22.39 9.11
CA GLU A 181 19.40 23.33 9.88
C GLU A 181 19.53 23.05 11.40
N PRO A 182 20.00 24.02 12.20
CA PRO A 182 20.33 23.80 13.62
C PRO A 182 19.16 23.33 14.51
N ASP A 183 17.93 23.70 14.13
CA ASP A 183 16.69 23.43 14.88
C ASP A 183 15.77 22.44 14.15
N ALA A 184 16.18 21.90 13.00
CA ALA A 184 15.36 20.97 12.25
C ALA A 184 15.33 19.61 12.94
N THR A 185 14.14 19.21 13.40
CA THR A 185 13.90 17.82 13.78
C THR A 185 13.95 16.97 12.52
N PHE A 186 15.08 16.34 12.25
CA PHE A 186 15.21 15.25 11.28
C PHE A 186 14.38 14.05 11.76
N GLY A 187 13.07 14.13 11.57
CA GLY A 187 12.10 13.15 12.03
C GLY A 187 11.82 12.12 10.95
N ARG A 188 11.58 10.87 11.34
CA ARG A 188 11.14 9.81 10.42
C ARG A 188 9.98 10.24 9.52
N ALA A 189 9.04 11.03 10.06
CA ALA A 189 7.87 11.50 9.32
C ALA A 189 8.21 12.40 8.11
N SER A 190 9.20 13.30 8.24
CA SER A 190 9.60 14.18 7.13
C SER A 190 10.29 13.38 6.03
N VAL A 191 11.17 12.45 6.40
CA VAL A 191 11.84 11.54 5.45
C VAL A 191 10.83 10.71 4.67
N VAL A 192 9.85 10.11 5.37
CA VAL A 192 8.82 9.28 4.72
C VAL A 192 7.95 10.12 3.78
N SER A 193 7.52 11.31 4.19
CA SER A 193 6.73 12.20 3.30
C SER A 193 7.49 12.58 2.03
N ARG A 194 8.79 12.89 2.14
CA ARG A 194 9.64 13.18 0.97
C ARG A 194 9.88 11.95 0.09
N LEU A 195 9.94 10.75 0.68
CA LEU A 195 10.01 9.48 -0.06
C LEU A 195 8.71 9.18 -0.78
N ASP A 196 7.56 9.41 -0.15
CA ASP A 196 6.24 9.21 -0.77
C ASP A 196 6.14 10.04 -2.08
N GLY A 197 6.62 11.30 -2.08
CA GLY A 197 6.71 12.15 -3.27
C GLY A 197 7.64 11.63 -4.40
N LEU A 198 8.60 10.75 -4.09
CA LEU A 198 9.46 10.11 -5.09
C LEU A 198 8.64 9.17 -5.99
N PHE A 199 7.64 8.51 -5.41
CA PHE A 199 6.88 7.40 -5.99
C PHE A 199 5.46 7.80 -6.40
N GLU A 200 5.09 9.09 -6.30
CA GLU A 200 3.74 9.61 -6.60
C GLU A 200 3.21 9.36 -8.02
N ASP A 201 4.06 8.99 -8.97
CA ASP A 201 3.67 8.71 -10.37
C ASP A 201 3.99 7.28 -10.79
N GLU A 202 4.19 6.38 -9.81
CA GLU A 202 4.20 4.96 -10.13
C GLU A 202 2.79 4.52 -10.55
N PRO A 203 2.68 3.66 -11.57
CA PRO A 203 1.39 3.15 -11.99
C PRO A 203 0.78 2.29 -10.88
N ILE A 204 -0.56 2.28 -10.80
CA ILE A 204 -1.29 1.45 -9.85
C ILE A 204 -0.80 0.01 -9.88
N ARG A 205 -0.63 -0.54 -8.68
CA ARG A 205 -0.17 -1.89 -8.49
C ARG A 205 -1.19 -2.77 -7.77
N ILE A 206 -1.66 -3.84 -8.40
CA ILE A 206 -2.36 -4.94 -7.75
C ILE A 206 -1.32 -5.84 -7.08
N SER A 207 -1.20 -5.68 -5.76
CA SER A 207 -0.27 -6.42 -4.92
C SER A 207 -0.79 -7.82 -4.61
N ARG A 208 -2.10 -7.96 -4.41
CA ARG A 208 -2.77 -9.25 -4.19
C ARG A 208 -4.18 -9.27 -4.80
N VAL A 209 -4.56 -10.44 -5.31
CA VAL A 209 -5.96 -10.79 -5.61
C VAL A 209 -6.24 -12.18 -5.07
N GLU A 210 -7.34 -12.33 -4.36
CA GLU A 210 -7.78 -13.61 -3.79
C GLU A 210 -9.29 -13.77 -3.92
N LEU A 211 -9.74 -15.01 -4.10
CA LEU A 211 -11.15 -15.38 -3.93
C LEU A 211 -11.36 -15.83 -2.49
N VAL A 212 -12.31 -15.19 -1.80
CA VAL A 212 -12.49 -15.34 -0.35
C VAL A 212 -13.96 -15.55 0.01
N SER A 213 -14.21 -16.23 1.12
CA SER A 213 -15.56 -16.41 1.68
C SER A 213 -15.97 -15.23 2.56
N ARG A 214 -15.00 -14.58 3.22
CA ARG A 214 -15.21 -13.52 4.20
C ARG A 214 -14.05 -12.52 4.18
N VAL A 215 -14.37 -11.25 4.39
CA VAL A 215 -13.39 -10.16 4.58
C VAL A 215 -13.82 -9.34 5.79
N GLU A 216 -12.92 -9.15 6.75
CA GLU A 216 -13.16 -8.31 7.92
C GLU A 216 -12.50 -6.94 7.78
N SER A 217 -11.25 -6.91 7.33
CA SER A 217 -10.47 -5.69 7.15
C SER A 217 -9.28 -5.93 6.21
N PHE A 218 -8.45 -4.91 6.00
CA PHE A 218 -7.24 -5.03 5.20
C PHE A 218 -6.33 -6.15 5.76
N GLY A 219 -5.95 -7.11 4.91
CA GLY A 219 -5.14 -8.26 5.30
C GLY A 219 -5.84 -9.30 6.18
N VAL A 220 -7.14 -9.11 6.52
CA VAL A 220 -7.91 -10.04 7.36
C VAL A 220 -9.09 -10.59 6.56
N TYR A 221 -8.88 -11.76 5.96
CA TYR A 221 -9.86 -12.45 5.11
C TYR A 221 -9.67 -13.97 5.17
N GLU A 222 -10.70 -14.70 4.74
CA GLU A 222 -10.70 -16.17 4.67
C GLU A 222 -10.66 -16.61 3.20
N PRO A 223 -9.49 -16.98 2.65
CA PRO A 223 -9.39 -17.43 1.27
C PRO A 223 -10.02 -18.81 1.07
N PHE A 224 -10.53 -19.07 -0.13
CA PHE A 224 -10.86 -20.44 -0.50
C PHE A 224 -9.59 -21.27 -0.59
N GLU A 225 -9.61 -22.48 -0.02
CA GLU A 225 -8.49 -23.42 -0.12
C GLU A 225 -8.16 -23.79 -1.58
N ARG A 226 -9.18 -23.76 -2.45
CA ARG A 226 -9.09 -24.15 -3.86
C ARG A 226 -10.07 -23.35 -4.70
N TYR A 227 -9.71 -23.17 -5.96
CA TYR A 227 -10.57 -22.57 -6.98
C TYR A 227 -11.21 -23.64 -7.86
N GLU A 228 -11.71 -24.71 -7.22
CA GLU A 228 -12.49 -25.77 -7.85
C GLU A 228 -13.93 -25.70 -7.33
N TYR A 229 -14.89 -25.51 -8.22
CA TYR A 229 -16.30 -25.35 -7.87
C TYR A 229 -17.20 -26.28 -8.67
N VAL A 230 -18.39 -26.56 -8.16
CA VAL A 230 -19.35 -27.46 -8.83
C VAL A 230 -20.16 -26.65 -9.86
N ALA A 231 -20.14 -27.09 -11.12
CA ALA A 231 -20.93 -26.51 -12.20
C ALA A 231 -22.45 -26.67 -11.94
N GLY A 232 -23.27 -25.87 -12.61
CA GLY A 232 -24.73 -25.98 -12.50
C GLY A 232 -25.35 -25.31 -11.27
N ARG A 233 -24.56 -24.61 -10.45
CA ARG A 233 -25.03 -23.86 -9.27
C ARG A 233 -24.49 -22.44 -9.29
N GLU A 234 -25.24 -21.53 -8.67
CA GLU A 234 -24.75 -20.18 -8.43
C GLU A 234 -23.65 -20.27 -7.36
N ILE A 235 -22.48 -19.70 -7.64
CA ILE A 235 -21.33 -19.75 -6.74
C ILE A 235 -21.05 -18.32 -6.24
N PRO A 236 -21.54 -17.95 -5.04
CA PRO A 236 -21.20 -16.67 -4.44
C PRO A 236 -19.77 -16.69 -3.90
N MET A 237 -18.99 -15.65 -4.22
CA MET A 237 -17.63 -15.46 -3.71
C MET A 237 -17.29 -13.98 -3.64
N ILE A 238 -16.34 -13.61 -2.80
CA ILE A 238 -15.82 -12.24 -2.75
C ILE A 238 -14.50 -12.19 -3.50
N VAL A 239 -14.37 -11.25 -4.43
CA VAL A 239 -13.09 -10.87 -5.02
C VAL A 239 -12.45 -9.83 -4.12
N TYR A 240 -11.35 -10.21 -3.49
CA TYR A 240 -10.56 -9.34 -2.62
C TYR A 240 -9.31 -8.88 -3.38
N VAL A 241 -9.10 -7.57 -3.45
CA VAL A 241 -8.00 -6.94 -4.18
C VAL A 241 -7.25 -6.00 -3.25
N GLU A 242 -5.95 -6.24 -3.03
CA GLU A 242 -5.06 -5.28 -2.37
C GLU A 242 -4.34 -4.45 -3.45
N LEU A 243 -4.25 -3.14 -3.19
CA LEU A 243 -3.70 -2.16 -4.13
C LEU A 243 -2.59 -1.36 -3.45
N ASP A 244 -1.53 -1.14 -4.21
CA ASP A 244 -0.40 -0.26 -3.94
C ASP A 244 -0.28 0.78 -5.05
N GLN A 245 0.51 1.84 -4.83
CA GLN A 245 0.90 2.82 -5.87
C GLN A 245 -0.30 3.49 -6.59
N PHE A 246 -1.44 3.66 -5.90
CA PHE A 246 -2.60 4.39 -6.43
C PHE A 246 -2.48 5.89 -6.18
N LYS A 247 -3.04 6.71 -7.08
CA LYS A 247 -3.01 8.16 -6.97
C LYS A 247 -4.03 8.66 -5.96
N VAL A 248 -3.55 9.51 -5.05
CA VAL A 248 -4.36 10.23 -4.07
C VAL A 248 -4.39 11.71 -4.45
N VAL A 249 -5.57 12.31 -4.51
CA VAL A 249 -5.74 13.74 -4.84
C VAL A 249 -6.34 14.48 -3.65
N ARG A 250 -5.84 15.68 -3.35
CA ARG A 250 -6.45 16.56 -2.36
C ARG A 250 -7.65 17.28 -2.96
N THR A 251 -8.81 17.13 -2.34
CA THR A 251 -10.07 17.75 -2.76
C THR A 251 -10.21 19.17 -2.19
N THR A 252 -11.18 19.92 -2.70
CA THR A 252 -11.46 21.31 -2.29
C THR A 252 -11.93 21.44 -0.84
N ASP A 253 -12.45 20.37 -0.25
CA ASP A 253 -12.88 20.27 1.17
C ASP A 253 -11.75 19.78 2.10
N ASP A 254 -10.50 19.86 1.65
CA ASP A 254 -9.30 19.47 2.40
C ASP A 254 -9.21 17.99 2.76
N ARG A 255 -9.85 17.13 1.97
CA ARG A 255 -9.77 15.67 2.10
C ARG A 255 -8.87 15.08 1.03
N TYR A 256 -8.47 13.84 1.25
CA TYR A 256 -7.81 12.99 0.27
C TYR A 256 -8.86 12.11 -0.39
N GLU A 257 -8.82 12.05 -1.72
CA GLU A 257 -9.69 11.19 -2.53
C GLU A 257 -8.86 10.18 -3.31
N VAL A 258 -9.33 8.93 -3.29
CA VAL A 258 -8.91 7.86 -4.19
C VAL A 258 -10.12 7.48 -5.04
N LYS A 259 -9.93 7.36 -6.35
CA LYS A 259 -11.00 7.09 -7.30
C LYS A 259 -10.60 6.00 -8.28
N LEU A 260 -11.24 4.85 -8.18
CA LEU A 260 -10.89 3.64 -8.92
C LEU A 260 -12.11 3.08 -9.66
N THR A 261 -11.88 2.30 -10.71
CA THR A 261 -12.89 1.38 -11.25
C THR A 261 -12.38 -0.05 -11.22
N GLN A 262 -13.28 -1.00 -11.00
CA GLN A 262 -13.01 -2.42 -11.04
C GLN A 262 -13.92 -3.10 -12.05
N GLU A 263 -13.32 -3.93 -12.90
CA GLU A 263 -13.99 -4.78 -13.86
C GLU A 263 -13.61 -6.23 -13.59
N ILE A 264 -14.60 -7.12 -13.63
CA ILE A 264 -14.41 -8.55 -13.42
C ILE A 264 -15.06 -9.30 -14.58
N GLU A 265 -14.26 -10.07 -15.29
CA GLU A 265 -14.64 -10.79 -16.51
C GLU A 265 -14.22 -12.26 -16.37
N LEU A 266 -15.04 -13.19 -16.85
CA LEU A 266 -14.72 -14.62 -16.86
C LEU A 266 -14.58 -15.08 -18.30
N TYR A 267 -13.44 -15.69 -18.59
CA TYR A 267 -13.11 -16.26 -19.89
C TYR A 267 -12.98 -17.77 -19.80
N THR A 268 -13.33 -18.47 -20.88
CA THR A 268 -12.97 -19.88 -21.05
C THR A 268 -11.47 -20.01 -21.32
N ASP A 269 -10.81 -20.97 -20.67
CA ASP A 269 -9.37 -21.21 -20.87
C ASP A 269 -9.05 -21.82 -22.24
N SER A 270 -9.99 -22.56 -22.83
CA SER A 270 -9.82 -23.27 -24.11
C SER A 270 -9.73 -22.38 -25.33
N ASP A 271 -10.57 -21.35 -25.38
CA ASP A 271 -10.85 -20.54 -26.56
C ASP A 271 -10.81 -19.03 -26.26
N GLY A 272 -10.63 -18.64 -24.97
CA GLY A 272 -10.49 -17.24 -24.58
C GLY A 272 -11.78 -16.43 -24.74
N VAL A 273 -12.94 -17.08 -24.79
CA VAL A 273 -14.23 -16.42 -24.99
C VAL A 273 -14.76 -15.92 -23.65
N MET A 274 -15.18 -14.65 -23.60
CA MET A 274 -15.82 -14.08 -22.42
C MET A 274 -17.23 -14.68 -22.26
N VAL A 275 -17.45 -15.39 -21.17
CA VAL A 275 -18.72 -16.07 -20.88
C VAL A 275 -19.55 -15.36 -19.80
N TRP A 276 -18.92 -14.49 -19.02
CA TRP A 276 -19.59 -13.74 -17.97
C TRP A 276 -18.81 -12.48 -17.63
N ARG A 277 -19.53 -11.44 -17.18
CA ARG A 277 -18.94 -10.22 -16.62
C ARG A 277 -19.78 -9.69 -15.48
N GLN A 278 -19.12 -9.11 -14.48
CA GLN A 278 -19.75 -8.27 -13.47
C GLN A 278 -19.86 -6.84 -14.02
N PRO A 279 -20.94 -6.09 -13.73
CA PRO A 279 -20.97 -4.66 -14.00
C PRO A 279 -19.77 -3.93 -13.38
N THR A 280 -19.17 -3.02 -14.14
CA THR A 280 -18.06 -2.19 -13.67
C THR A 280 -18.48 -1.43 -12.41
N GLU A 281 -17.68 -1.54 -11.35
CA GLU A 281 -17.91 -0.85 -10.09
C GLU A 281 -16.94 0.31 -9.95
N GLN A 282 -17.45 1.50 -9.63
CA GLN A 282 -16.63 2.65 -9.29
C GLN A 282 -16.50 2.76 -7.77
N VAL A 283 -15.27 2.81 -7.30
CA VAL A 283 -14.94 2.96 -5.88
C VAL A 283 -14.40 4.35 -5.65
N VAL A 284 -15.09 5.14 -4.82
CA VAL A 284 -14.64 6.47 -4.39
C VAL A 284 -14.45 6.43 -2.89
N ASP A 285 -13.23 6.73 -2.46
CA ASP A 285 -12.87 6.81 -1.05
C ASP A 285 -12.41 8.22 -0.71
N ARG A 286 -12.98 8.81 0.34
CA ARG A 286 -12.64 10.16 0.82
C ARG A 286 -12.28 10.11 2.29
N CYS A 287 -11.07 10.53 2.62
CA CYS A 287 -10.55 10.46 3.98
C CYS A 287 -9.74 11.71 4.34
N PHE A 288 -9.64 12.03 5.64
CA PHE A 288 -8.82 13.16 6.10
C PHE A 288 -7.32 12.86 6.12
N ASN A 289 -6.97 11.58 6.08
CA ASN A 289 -5.58 11.13 6.13
C ASN A 289 -5.15 10.66 4.74
N HIS A 290 -3.89 10.85 4.40
CA HIS A 290 -3.34 10.28 3.17
C HIS A 290 -3.37 8.75 3.26
N ARG A 291 -4.20 8.12 2.43
CA ARG A 291 -4.34 6.67 2.38
C ARG A 291 -3.05 6.04 1.84
N ARG A 292 -2.57 4.96 2.47
CA ARG A 292 -1.36 4.22 2.06
C ARG A 292 -1.64 2.79 1.67
N ASP A 293 -2.62 2.20 2.34
CA ASP A 293 -3.16 0.87 2.10
C ASP A 293 -4.55 1.00 1.50
N PHE A 294 -4.84 0.25 0.45
CA PHE A 294 -6.17 0.22 -0.14
C PHE A 294 -6.53 -1.21 -0.50
N PHE A 295 -7.80 -1.57 -0.26
CA PHE A 295 -8.34 -2.82 -0.74
C PHE A 295 -9.76 -2.62 -1.25
N ILE A 296 -10.14 -3.42 -2.24
CA ILE A 296 -11.51 -3.52 -2.73
C ILE A 296 -12.02 -4.92 -2.41
N ARG A 297 -13.29 -5.00 -2.00
CA ARG A 297 -14.02 -6.25 -1.85
C ARG A 297 -15.29 -6.17 -2.67
N GLN A 298 -15.48 -7.10 -3.60
CA GLN A 298 -16.68 -7.15 -4.43
C GLN A 298 -17.29 -8.54 -4.33
N LEU A 299 -18.56 -8.62 -3.92
CA LEU A 299 -19.31 -9.88 -3.97
C LEU A 299 -19.69 -10.15 -5.44
N ILE A 300 -19.25 -11.29 -5.96
CA ILE A 300 -19.66 -11.77 -7.27
C ILE A 300 -20.43 -13.08 -7.14
N ARG A 301 -21.21 -13.39 -8.17
CA ARG A 301 -21.95 -14.64 -8.27
C ARG A 301 -21.76 -15.22 -9.65
N LEU A 302 -21.00 -16.31 -9.73
CA LEU A 302 -20.84 -17.01 -11.00
C LEU A 302 -22.16 -17.69 -11.35
N PRO A 303 -22.65 -17.54 -12.59
CA PRO A 303 -23.97 -18.03 -12.96
C PRO A 303 -23.98 -19.56 -13.04
N ASN A 304 -25.15 -20.15 -12.76
CA ASN A 304 -25.35 -21.59 -12.79
C ASN A 304 -25.32 -22.21 -14.20
N VAL A 305 -25.37 -21.39 -15.26
CA VAL A 305 -25.33 -21.85 -16.66
C VAL A 305 -23.91 -22.17 -17.16
N LEU A 306 -22.88 -22.00 -16.32
CA LEU A 306 -21.51 -22.33 -16.70
C LEU A 306 -21.31 -23.84 -16.77
N ASN A 307 -20.66 -24.28 -17.86
CA ASN A 307 -20.31 -25.67 -18.08
C ASN A 307 -19.09 -26.10 -17.26
N VAL A 308 -18.87 -27.41 -17.21
CA VAL A 308 -17.66 -28.00 -16.64
C VAL A 308 -16.46 -27.61 -17.51
N GLY A 309 -15.37 -27.16 -16.90
CA GLY A 309 -14.20 -26.69 -17.64
C GLY A 309 -13.25 -25.82 -16.83
N LYS A 310 -12.21 -25.33 -17.51
CA LYS A 310 -11.25 -24.36 -16.97
C LYS A 310 -11.62 -22.96 -17.43
N TYR A 311 -11.51 -22.02 -16.52
CA TYR A 311 -11.84 -20.62 -16.73
C TYR A 311 -10.76 -19.71 -16.17
N LEU A 312 -10.70 -18.50 -16.70
CA LEU A 312 -9.81 -17.43 -16.30
C LEU A 312 -10.65 -16.26 -15.83
N LEU A 313 -10.67 -16.01 -14.52
CA LEU A 313 -11.30 -14.84 -13.94
C LEU A 313 -10.31 -13.68 -14.01
N LYS A 314 -10.58 -12.70 -14.87
CA LYS A 314 -9.78 -11.52 -15.08
C LYS A 314 -10.33 -10.37 -14.25
N ILE A 315 -9.47 -9.77 -13.44
CA ILE A 315 -9.75 -8.59 -12.63
C ILE A 315 -8.93 -7.45 -13.22
N ARG A 316 -9.59 -6.36 -13.60
CA ARG A 316 -8.96 -5.12 -14.06
C ARG A 316 -9.30 -4.01 -13.08
N VAL A 317 -8.29 -3.27 -12.64
CA VAL A 317 -8.43 -2.09 -11.81
C VAL A 317 -7.83 -0.89 -12.54
N THR A 318 -8.59 0.18 -12.63
CA THR A 318 -8.16 1.45 -13.23
C THR A 318 -8.13 2.53 -12.17
N ASP A 319 -7.00 3.21 -12.04
CA ASP A 319 -6.86 4.45 -11.29
C ASP A 319 -7.34 5.62 -12.16
N LEU A 320 -8.44 6.27 -11.76
CA LEU A 320 -9.02 7.36 -12.52
C LEU A 320 -8.29 8.70 -12.33
N HIS A 321 -7.53 8.86 -11.24
CA HIS A 321 -6.72 10.06 -11.03
C HIS A 321 -5.36 9.91 -11.71
N GLY A 322 -4.73 8.73 -11.61
CA GLY A 322 -3.43 8.43 -12.23
C GLY A 322 -3.52 8.03 -13.71
N GLY A 323 -4.70 7.61 -14.19
CA GLY A 323 -4.92 7.08 -15.55
C GLY A 323 -4.24 5.74 -15.81
N SER A 324 -3.73 5.07 -14.77
CA SER A 324 -3.04 3.79 -14.89
C SER A 324 -4.01 2.62 -14.71
N VAL A 325 -3.71 1.51 -15.38
CA VAL A 325 -4.55 0.30 -15.37
C VAL A 325 -3.67 -0.89 -15.04
N GLN A 326 -4.17 -1.78 -14.19
CA GLN A 326 -3.57 -3.09 -14.01
C GLN A 326 -4.60 -4.20 -14.05
N GLU A 327 -4.15 -5.36 -14.52
CA GLU A 327 -4.93 -6.58 -14.61
C GLU A 327 -4.24 -7.73 -13.85
N ARG A 328 -5.06 -8.63 -13.31
CA ARG A 328 -4.66 -9.92 -12.74
C ARG A 328 -5.67 -10.98 -13.13
N THR A 329 -5.21 -12.22 -13.25
CA THR A 329 -6.06 -13.34 -13.64
C THR A 329 -5.94 -14.46 -12.62
N ILE A 330 -7.09 -15.00 -12.22
CA ILE A 330 -7.21 -16.17 -11.33
C ILE A 330 -7.77 -17.34 -12.13
N PRO A 331 -7.06 -18.49 -12.19
CA PRO A 331 -7.60 -19.70 -12.80
C PRO A 331 -8.68 -20.32 -11.89
N ILE A 332 -9.80 -20.70 -12.48
CA ILE A 332 -10.91 -21.38 -11.81
C ILE A 332 -11.26 -22.65 -12.58
N VAL A 333 -11.63 -23.72 -11.88
CA VAL A 333 -12.08 -24.97 -12.50
C VAL A 333 -13.49 -25.28 -12.05
N LEU A 334 -14.39 -25.49 -13.00
CA LEU A 334 -15.73 -26.00 -12.73
C LEU A 334 -15.76 -27.51 -13.01
N VAL A 335 -16.21 -28.29 -12.02
CA VAL A 335 -16.29 -29.75 -12.07
C VAL A 335 -17.74 -30.23 -12.03
N ALA A 336 -18.00 -31.42 -12.58
CA ALA A 336 -19.34 -32.00 -12.65
C ALA A 336 -19.86 -32.53 -11.31
N ASP A 337 -18.97 -33.04 -10.44
CA ASP A 337 -19.35 -33.74 -9.22
C ASP A 337 -18.64 -33.15 -7.99
N GLN A 338 -19.42 -32.93 -6.94
CA GLN A 338 -18.98 -32.45 -5.63
C GLN A 338 -18.00 -33.43 -4.95
N ARG A 339 -18.08 -34.73 -5.27
CA ARG A 339 -17.16 -35.76 -4.74
C ARG A 339 -15.72 -35.51 -5.15
N VAL A 340 -15.48 -35.02 -6.36
CA VAL A 340 -14.14 -34.70 -6.87
C VAL A 340 -13.51 -33.55 -6.08
N VAL A 341 -14.32 -32.57 -5.66
CA VAL A 341 -13.88 -31.45 -4.82
C VAL A 341 -13.54 -31.92 -3.40
N SER A 342 -14.31 -32.88 -2.86
CA SER A 342 -14.17 -33.36 -1.48
C SER A 342 -13.13 -34.47 -1.29
N ASP A 343 -12.92 -35.37 -2.25
CA ASP A 343 -12.02 -36.54 -2.09
C ASP A 343 -10.55 -36.15 -2.01
N ARG A 344 -10.19 -35.01 -2.61
CA ARG A 344 -8.83 -34.47 -2.50
C ARG A 344 -8.61 -33.68 -1.20
N ARG A 345 -9.56 -33.60 -0.27
CA ARG A 345 -9.39 -32.94 1.05
C ARG A 345 -8.64 -33.79 2.09
N ARG A 346 -8.23 -35.03 1.74
CA ARG A 346 -7.50 -35.93 2.63
C ARG A 346 -6.00 -35.93 2.38
#